data_AF-A0A067QP34-F1
#
_entry.id   AF-A0A067QP34-F1
#
_cell.length_a   1.000
_cell.length_b   1.000
_cell.length_c   1.000
_cell.angle_alpha   90.00
_cell.angle_beta   90.00
_cell.angle_gamma   90.00
#
_symmetry.space_group_name_H-M   'P 1'
#
loop_
_entity.id
_entity.type
_entity.pdbx_description
1 polymer ?
#
loop_
_entity_poly.entity_id
_entity_poly.type
_entity_poly.pdbx_seq_one_letter_code
_entity_poly.pdbx_strand_id
1 'polypeptide(L)'
;MAEKKKEASAAVELMRATFARVRSNEEAKRGLVIIKALYGRHMDVADLGRRGSGEEEGREAGTTADLEHLDEVIDVTIPLQCLVKDSKLTLHDASK
;
A
#
# COMPACT_ATOMS: atom_id res chain seq x y z
N MET A 1 -9.14 12.23 10.21
CA MET A 1 -8.48 10.97 9.80
C MET A 1 -9.15 9.72 10.37
N ALA A 2 -9.72 9.74 11.59
CA ALA A 2 -10.35 8.56 12.20
C ALA A 2 -11.61 8.05 11.46
N GLU A 3 -12.51 8.93 11.02
CA GLU A 3 -13.71 8.52 10.27
C GLU A 3 -13.36 7.91 8.91
N LYS A 4 -12.45 8.53 8.15
CA LYS A 4 -11.99 8.00 6.84
C LYS A 4 -11.31 6.63 6.98
N LYS A 5 -10.53 6.41 8.05
CA LYS A 5 -9.95 5.09 8.36
C LYS A 5 -11.04 4.06 8.68
N LYS A 6 -12.06 4.44 9.44
CA LYS A 6 -13.19 3.56 9.79
C LYS A 6 -14.02 3.18 8.58
N GLU A 7 -14.35 4.14 7.72
CA GLU A 7 -15.05 3.92 6.47
C GLU A 7 -14.27 2.99 5.53
N ALA A 8 -12.95 3.22 5.39
CA ALA A 8 -12.07 2.34 4.62
C ALA A 8 -12.05 0.91 5.19
N SER A 9 -12.01 0.74 6.51
CA SER A 9 -12.03 -0.59 7.14
C SER A 9 -13.35 -1.33 6.91
N ALA A 10 -14.49 -0.63 6.99
CA ALA A 10 -15.80 -1.20 6.71
C ALA A 10 -15.94 -1.59 5.23
N ALA A 11 -15.44 -0.75 4.31
CA ALA A 11 -15.41 -1.07 2.88
C ALA A 11 -14.54 -2.29 2.59
N VAL A 12 -13.36 -2.40 3.22
CA VAL A 12 -12.48 -3.58 3.09
C VAL A 12 -13.16 -4.84 3.60
N GLU A 13 -13.90 -4.76 4.70
CA GLU A 13 -14.65 -5.89 5.25
C GLU A 13 -15.74 -6.38 4.29
N LEU A 14 -16.50 -5.46 3.69
CA LEU A 14 -17.48 -5.78 2.64
C LEU A 14 -16.84 -6.41 1.40
N MET A 15 -15.60 -6.03 1.08
CA MET A 15 -14.86 -6.56 -0.07
C MET A 15 -14.23 -7.94 0.16
N ARG A 16 -14.11 -8.44 1.41
CA ARG A 16 -13.46 -9.73 1.71
C ARG A 16 -14.07 -10.92 0.96
N ALA A 17 -15.40 -10.96 0.86
CA ALA A 17 -16.10 -12.02 0.11
C ALA A 17 -15.75 -11.97 -1.39
N THR A 18 -15.61 -10.75 -1.94
CA THR A 18 -15.25 -10.54 -3.34
C THR A 18 -13.78 -10.90 -3.58
N PHE A 19 -12.89 -10.51 -2.67
CA PHE A 19 -11.48 -10.89 -2.68
C PHE A 19 -11.29 -12.41 -2.75
N ALA A 20 -11.94 -13.16 -1.86
CA ALA A 20 -11.83 -14.63 -1.84
C ALA A 20 -12.29 -15.26 -3.16
N ARG A 21 -13.37 -14.74 -3.75
CA ARG A 21 -13.89 -15.21 -5.04
C ARG A 21 -12.94 -14.89 -6.20
N VAL A 22 -12.46 -13.65 -6.29
CA VAL A 22 -11.52 -13.25 -7.35
C VAL A 22 -10.22 -14.03 -7.24
N ARG A 23 -9.68 -14.16 -6.02
CA ARG A 23 -8.47 -14.93 -5.75
C ARG A 23 -8.60 -16.38 -6.20
N SER A 24 -9.69 -17.06 -5.83
CA SER A 24 -9.93 -18.45 -6.24
C SER A 24 -10.04 -18.59 -7.76
N ASN A 25 -10.74 -17.67 -8.43
CA ASN A 25 -10.85 -17.65 -9.88
C ASN A 25 -9.51 -17.42 -10.59
N GLU A 26 -8.68 -16.51 -10.07
CA GLU A 26 -7.35 -16.22 -10.63
C GLU A 26 -6.37 -17.36 -10.33
N GLU A 27 -6.40 -17.96 -9.13
CA GLU A 27 -5.57 -19.13 -8.79
C GLU A 27 -5.91 -20.33 -9.70
N ALA A 28 -7.19 -20.60 -9.95
CA ALA A 28 -7.63 -21.66 -10.85
C ALA A 28 -7.14 -21.47 -12.30
N LYS A 29 -7.06 -20.22 -12.75
CA LYS A 29 -6.56 -19.86 -14.08
C LYS A 29 -5.04 -19.70 -14.15
N ARG A 30 -4.33 -19.81 -13.01
CA ARG A 30 -2.92 -19.41 -12.87
C ARG A 30 -2.67 -17.98 -13.37
N GLY A 31 -3.62 -17.11 -13.03
CA GLY A 31 -3.65 -15.72 -13.40
C GLY A 31 -2.94 -14.81 -12.42
N LEU A 32 -3.41 -13.56 -12.31
CA LEU A 32 -2.77 -12.53 -11.52
C LEU A 32 -3.32 -12.52 -10.09
N VAL A 33 -2.45 -12.82 -9.11
CA VAL A 33 -2.76 -12.74 -7.68
C VAL A 33 -1.80 -11.77 -7.01
N ILE A 34 -2.36 -10.75 -6.37
CA ILE A 34 -1.63 -9.72 -5.62
C ILE A 34 -1.33 -10.26 -4.23
N ILE A 35 -0.04 -10.46 -3.94
CA ILE A 35 0.43 -10.96 -2.64
C ILE A 35 0.47 -9.81 -1.62
N LYS A 36 0.95 -8.64 -2.05
CA LYS A 36 1.10 -7.46 -1.21
C LYS A 36 1.04 -6.22 -2.07
N ALA A 37 0.22 -5.25 -1.68
CA ALA A 37 0.20 -3.93 -2.28
C ALA A 37 0.10 -2.87 -1.20
N LEU A 38 1.09 -1.97 -1.19
CA LEU A 38 1.22 -0.89 -0.24
C LEU A 38 1.06 0.43 -0.99
N TYR A 39 0.25 1.33 -0.46
CA TYR A 39 0.07 2.68 -0.97
C TYR A 39 0.57 3.68 0.06
N GLY A 40 1.54 4.50 -0.32
CA GLY A 40 2.10 5.51 0.56
C GLY A 40 3.53 5.87 0.17
N ARG A 41 4.15 6.73 0.99
CA ARG A 41 5.55 7.12 0.82
C ARG A 41 6.43 5.98 1.33
N HIS A 42 6.87 5.09 0.44
CA HIS A 42 7.83 4.05 0.79
C HIS A 42 9.21 4.69 0.94
N MET A 43 9.65 4.91 2.18
CA MET A 43 11.04 5.26 2.47
C MET A 43 11.80 3.94 2.57
N ASP A 44 12.70 3.71 1.61
CA ASP A 44 13.61 2.59 1.68
C ASP A 44 14.61 2.85 2.81
N VAL A 45 14.83 1.88 3.69
CA VAL A 45 15.77 2.03 4.83
C VAL A 45 17.19 2.34 4.34
N ALA A 46 17.51 1.94 3.10
CA ALA A 46 18.77 2.27 2.43
C ALA A 46 18.92 3.77 2.08
N ASP A 47 17.82 4.49 1.87
CA ASP A 47 17.83 5.91 1.49
C ASP A 47 18.01 6.83 2.71
N LEU A 48 17.64 6.36 3.90
CA LEU A 48 17.96 7.01 5.19
C LEU A 48 19.48 7.14 5.37
N GLY A 49 20.24 6.14 4.93
CA GLY A 49 21.71 6.16 5.00
C GLY A 49 22.38 7.07 3.95
N ARG A 50 21.74 7.31 2.80
CA ARG A 50 22.32 8.09 1.70
C ARG A 50 22.12 9.60 1.88
N ARG A 51 20.98 10.02 2.46
CA ARG A 51 20.76 11.42 2.86
C ARG A 51 21.65 11.88 4.02
N GLY A 52 22.23 10.95 4.78
CA GLY A 52 23.20 11.25 5.85
C GLY A 52 24.65 11.44 5.39
N SER A 53 24.94 11.41 4.08
CA SER A 53 26.30 11.55 3.53
C SER A 53 26.60 12.93 2.92
N GLY A 54 25.66 13.88 3.01
CA GLY A 54 25.88 15.29 2.71
C GLY A 54 26.22 16.04 3.99
N GLU A 55 27.47 16.44 4.12
CA GLU A 55 28.08 17.23 5.17
C GLU A 55 27.18 18.39 5.65
N GLU A 56 26.60 18.32 6.86
CA GLU A 56 26.38 19.48 7.74
C GLU A 56 26.36 19.02 9.21
N GLU A 57 27.33 19.51 9.97
CA GLU A 57 27.55 19.27 11.39
C GLU A 57 26.37 19.80 12.23
N GLY A 58 25.86 18.99 13.16
CA GLY A 58 25.14 19.52 14.33
C GLY A 58 23.62 19.29 14.43
N ARG A 59 23.05 18.21 13.89
CA ARG A 59 21.71 17.78 14.30
C ARG A 59 21.66 16.33 14.77
N GLU A 60 21.11 16.21 15.97
CA GLU A 60 20.95 15.04 16.81
C GLU A 60 20.31 13.86 16.07
N ALA A 61 20.82 12.67 16.39
CA ALA A 61 20.21 11.34 16.29
C ALA A 61 18.90 11.24 15.47
N GLY A 62 18.97 10.51 14.35
CA GLY A 62 17.85 9.88 13.62
C GLY A 62 16.47 10.49 13.92
N THR A 63 16.11 11.52 13.16
CA THR A 63 14.95 12.35 13.44
C THR A 63 13.69 11.49 13.57
N THR A 64 12.93 11.71 14.65
CA THR A 64 11.62 11.10 14.91
C THR A 64 10.64 11.23 13.73
N ALA A 65 10.86 12.22 12.87
CA ALA A 65 10.15 12.40 11.61
C ALA A 65 10.24 11.17 10.68
N ASP A 66 11.37 10.49 10.57
CA ASP A 66 11.50 9.35 9.64
C ASP A 66 10.63 8.15 10.06
N LEU A 67 10.39 7.98 11.36
CA LEU A 67 9.44 6.99 11.89
C LEU A 67 7.97 7.42 11.69
N GLU A 68 7.67 8.72 11.75
CA GLU A 68 6.32 9.24 11.48
C GLU A 68 5.88 9.02 10.02
N HIS A 69 6.81 8.97 9.07
CA HIS A 69 6.48 8.74 7.65
C HIS A 69 6.12 7.29 7.32
N LEU A 70 6.50 6.31 8.16
CA LEU A 70 6.06 4.91 7.99
C LEU A 70 4.55 4.76 8.25
N ASP A 71 3.97 5.67 9.03
CA ASP A 71 2.54 5.72 9.34
C ASP A 71 1.69 6.22 8.17
N GLU A 72 2.31 6.67 7.07
CA GLU A 72 1.65 7.07 5.82
C GLU A 72 1.45 5.90 4.84
N VAL A 73 1.87 4.68 5.19
CA VAL A 73 1.70 3.50 4.33
C VAL A 73 0.42 2.75 4.67
N ILE A 74 -0.43 2.56 3.66
CA ILE A 74 -1.73 1.88 3.75
C ILE A 74 -1.67 0.59 2.94
N ASP A 75 -2.10 -0.52 3.54
CA ASP A 75 -2.30 -1.77 2.81
C ASP A 75 -3.56 -1.68 1.94
N VAL A 76 -3.37 -1.78 0.63
CA VAL A 76 -4.42 -1.70 -0.40
C VAL A 76 -4.56 -3.01 -1.17
N THR A 77 -4.07 -4.12 -0.62
CA THR A 77 -4.09 -5.44 -1.27
C THR A 77 -5.50 -5.90 -1.60
N ILE A 78 -6.45 -5.78 -0.66
CA ILE A 78 -7.83 -6.23 -0.86
C ILE A 78 -8.54 -5.41 -1.94
N PRO A 79 -8.58 -4.06 -1.87
CA PRO A 79 -9.19 -3.23 -2.92
C PRO A 79 -8.61 -3.50 -4.32
N LEU A 80 -7.27 -3.59 -4.42
CA LEU A 80 -6.63 -3.80 -5.73
C LEU A 80 -6.88 -5.20 -6.28
N GLN A 81 -6.92 -6.23 -5.45
CA GLN A 81 -7.24 -7.58 -5.93
C GLN A 81 -8.67 -7.64 -6.47
N CYS A 82 -9.61 -6.88 -5.91
CA CYS A 82 -10.97 -6.80 -6.43
C CYS A 82 -11.06 -6.12 -7.82
N LEU A 83 -10.04 -5.36 -8.23
CA LEU A 83 -9.94 -4.77 -9.57
C LEU A 83 -9.35 -5.74 -10.61
N VAL A 84 -8.75 -6.85 -10.19
CA VAL A 84 -8.20 -7.85 -11.11
C VAL A 84 -9.34 -8.56 -11.83
N LYS A 85 -9.31 -8.50 -13.17
CA LYS A 85 -10.23 -9.21 -14.06
C LYS A 85 -9.43 -9.76 -15.24
N ASP A 86 -9.73 -11.00 -15.62
CA ASP A 86 -9.05 -11.70 -16.71
C ASP A 86 -7.52 -11.68 -16.59
N SER A 87 -7.02 -11.87 -15.37
CA SER A 87 -5.58 -11.87 -15.06
C SER A 87 -4.85 -10.57 -15.38
N LYS A 88 -5.58 -9.45 -15.40
CA LYS A 88 -5.04 -8.11 -15.60
C LYS A 88 -5.54 -7.17 -14.50
N LEU A 89 -4.65 -6.28 -14.05
CA LEU A 89 -4.99 -5.17 -13.17
C LEU A 89 -5.18 -3.93 -14.03
N THR A 90 -6.42 -3.43 -14.10
CA THR A 90 -6.72 -2.18 -14.79
C THR A 90 -6.82 -1.06 -13.77
N LEU A 91 -5.84 -0.15 -13.79
CA LEU A 91 -5.90 1.10 -13.03
C LEU A 91 -6.53 2.15 -13.94
N HIS A 92 -7.66 2.70 -13.53
CA HIS A 92 -8.24 3.85 -14.21
C HIS A 92 -7.50 5.11 -13.78
N ASP A 93 -7.17 5.97 -14.74
CA ASP A 93 -6.64 7.30 -14.44
C ASP A 93 -7.63 8.02 -13.53
N ALA A 94 -7.15 8.50 -12.39
CA ALA A 94 -8.00 9.16 -11.41
C ALA A 94 -8.56 10.44 -12.04
N SER A 95 -9.87 10.49 -12.31
CA SER A 95 -10.52 11.79 -12.49
C SER A 95 -10.41 12.50 -11.15
N LYS A 96 -9.61 13.57 -11.12
CA LYS A 96 -9.37 14.45 -9.96
C LYS A 96 -10.63 14.78 -9.18
#